data_AF-A0A379LQZ2-F1
#
_entry.id   AF-A0A379LQZ2-F1
#
_cell.length_a   1.000
_cell.length_b   1.000
_cell.length_c   1.000
_cell.angle_alpha   90.00
_cell.angle_beta   90.00
_cell.angle_gamma   90.00
#
_symmetry.space_group_name_H-M   'P 1'
#
loop_
_entity.id
_entity.type
_entity.pdbx_description
1 polymer ?
#
loop_
_entity_poly.entity_id
_entity_poly.type
_entity_poly.pdbx_seq_one_letter_code
_entity_poly.pdbx_strand_id
1 'polypeptide(L)'
;MKESAEALRTKILDAAIVLFIEKGIEKVTTRELTESVGISRSHIYHYFSNWQTLCLAALERFMHVDLENFADSLNLLTPRQRLLTLFESHLPSAPDATWQLYASFWQMAAHHEAYAALAEQMTAAWQAAGGGDNS
;
A
#
# COMPACT_ATOMS: atom_id res chain seq x y z
N MET A 1 -6.57 -23.31 14.00
CA MET A 1 -5.17 -22.81 14.01
C MET A 1 -4.82 -21.89 12.84
N LYS A 2 -5.33 -22.09 11.61
CA LYS A 2 -5.05 -21.19 10.45
C LYS A 2 -5.43 -19.72 10.67
N GLU A 3 -6.55 -19.48 11.34
CA GLU A 3 -7.10 -18.14 11.59
C GLU A 3 -6.15 -17.24 12.41
N SER A 4 -5.36 -17.82 13.31
CA SER A 4 -4.36 -17.10 14.11
C SER A 4 -3.11 -16.72 13.29
N ALA A 5 -2.72 -17.57 12.34
CA ALA A 5 -1.57 -17.34 11.47
C ALA A 5 -1.85 -16.22 10.45
N GLU A 6 -3.04 -16.23 9.86
CA GLU A 6 -3.47 -15.21 8.90
C GLU A 6 -3.74 -13.86 9.57
N ALA A 7 -4.34 -13.87 10.77
CA ALA A 7 -4.48 -12.67 11.60
C ALA A 7 -3.11 -12.07 11.98
N LEU A 8 -2.13 -12.90 12.35
CA LEU A 8 -0.79 -12.40 12.68
C LEU A 8 -0.07 -11.87 11.43
N ARG A 9 -0.17 -12.55 10.29
CA ARG A 9 0.36 -12.06 9.00
C ARG A 9 -0.21 -10.67 8.70
N THR A 10 -1.52 -10.51 8.84
CA THR A 10 -2.22 -9.23 8.64
C THR A 10 -1.72 -8.16 9.59
N LYS A 11 -1.60 -8.46 10.89
CA LYS A 11 -1.05 -7.55 11.90
C LYS A 11 0.36 -7.07 11.56
N ILE A 12 1.22 -7.96 11.04
CA ILE A 12 2.58 -7.60 10.64
C ILE A 12 2.55 -6.62 9.45
N LEU A 13 1.69 -6.87 8.46
CA LEU A 13 1.55 -5.98 7.31
C LEU A 13 1.01 -4.61 7.72
N ASP A 14 -0.04 -4.56 8.53
CA ASP A 14 -0.65 -3.31 8.99
C ASP A 14 0.37 -2.45 9.78
N ALA A 15 1.15 -3.08 10.67
CA ALA A 15 2.21 -2.38 11.39
C ALA A 15 3.33 -1.87 10.48
N ALA A 16 3.68 -2.62 9.43
CA ALA A 16 4.67 -2.19 8.45
C ALA A 16 4.16 -0.99 7.64
N ILE A 17 2.90 -1.01 7.21
CA ILE A 17 2.25 0.09 6.48
C ILE A 17 2.30 1.37 7.32
N VAL A 18 1.93 1.31 8.61
CA VAL A 18 1.99 2.48 9.51
C VAL A 18 3.41 3.07 9.55
N LEU A 19 4.43 2.22 9.75
CA LEU A 19 5.82 2.68 9.77
C LEU A 19 6.26 3.27 8.41
N PHE A 20 5.81 2.70 7.30
CA PHE A 20 6.13 3.19 5.96
C PHE A 20 5.48 4.55 5.67
N ILE A 21 4.24 4.76 6.11
CA ILE A 21 3.55 6.06 6.02
C ILE A 21 4.30 7.13 6.83
N GLU A 22 4.79 6.78 8.03
CA GLU A 22 5.47 7.74 8.91
C GLU A 22 6.90 8.09 8.46
N LYS A 23 7.65 7.11 7.95
CA LYS A 23 9.12 7.25 7.76
C LYS A 23 9.59 7.04 6.33
N GLY A 24 8.74 6.49 5.46
CA GLY A 24 9.13 5.99 4.15
C GLY A 24 9.73 4.59 4.21
N ILE A 25 9.54 3.82 3.14
CA ILE A 25 9.88 2.39 3.07
C ILE A 25 11.38 2.14 3.32
N GLU A 26 12.24 2.96 2.71
CA GLU A 26 13.70 2.78 2.79
C GLU A 26 14.29 3.02 4.19
N LYS A 27 13.60 3.81 5.04
CA LYS A 27 14.11 4.15 6.38
C LYS A 27 13.66 3.17 7.46
N VAL A 28 12.63 2.37 7.19
CA VAL A 28 12.10 1.43 8.17
C VAL A 28 12.96 0.17 8.21
N THR A 29 13.31 -0.23 9.43
CA THR A 29 14.10 -1.43 9.67
C THR A 29 13.25 -2.59 10.19
N THR A 30 13.72 -3.83 9.97
CA THR A 30 13.08 -5.01 10.54
C THR A 30 13.03 -4.95 12.08
N ARG A 31 13.99 -4.28 12.71
CA ARG A 31 14.03 -4.08 14.17
C ARG A 31 12.84 -3.26 14.65
N GLU A 32 12.60 -2.11 14.04
CA GLU A 32 11.46 -1.24 14.40
C GLU A 32 10.13 -1.97 14.20
N LEU A 33 10.00 -2.75 13.12
CA LEU A 33 8.80 -3.55 12.91
C LEU A 33 8.62 -4.62 14.00
N THR A 34 9.69 -5.35 14.36
CA THR A 34 9.61 -6.34 15.44
C THR A 34 9.26 -5.73 16.80
N GLU A 35 9.81 -4.55 17.10
CA GLU A 35 9.51 -3.80 18.32
C GLU A 35 8.05 -3.31 18.32
N SER A 36 7.55 -2.81 17.19
CA SER A 36 6.16 -2.36 17.03
C SER A 36 5.14 -3.50 17.19
N VAL A 37 5.39 -4.67 16.59
CA VAL A 37 4.45 -5.81 16.62
C VAL A 37 4.57 -6.63 17.91
N GLY A 38 5.74 -6.57 18.56
CA GLY A 38 6.07 -7.36 19.76
C GLY A 38 6.45 -8.81 19.46
N ILE A 39 7.10 -9.08 18.32
CA ILE A 39 7.48 -10.44 17.90
C ILE A 39 8.94 -10.50 17.45
N SER A 40 9.54 -11.69 17.43
CA SER A 40 10.93 -11.87 16.98
C SER A 40 11.07 -11.77 15.47
N ARG A 41 12.29 -11.46 14.99
CA ARG A 41 12.64 -11.52 13.56
C ARG A 41 12.37 -12.89 12.96
N SER A 42 12.65 -13.96 13.70
CA SER A 42 12.38 -15.33 13.26
C SER A 42 10.89 -15.60 13.06
N HIS A 43 10.01 -15.00 13.88
CA HIS A 43 8.57 -15.11 13.67
C HIS A 43 8.13 -14.36 12.41
N ILE A 44 8.67 -13.17 12.14
CA ILE A 44 8.39 -12.46 10.87
C ILE A 44 8.81 -13.31 9.68
N TYR A 45 10.03 -13.87 9.69
CA TYR A 45 10.53 -14.65 8.57
C TYR A 45 9.86 -16.03 8.39
N HIS A 46 9.04 -16.45 9.35
CA HIS A 46 8.15 -17.59 9.15
C HIS A 46 7.01 -17.27 8.15
N TYR A 47 6.57 -16.01 8.09
CA TYR A 47 5.49 -15.55 7.20
C TYR A 47 6.01 -14.94 5.90
N PHE A 48 7.20 -14.37 5.91
CA PHE A 48 7.79 -13.67 4.78
C PHE A 48 9.22 -14.18 4.57
N SER A 49 9.56 -14.61 3.36
CA SER A 49 10.88 -15.18 3.07
C SER A 49 12.03 -14.20 3.32
N ASN A 50 11.80 -12.90 3.12
CA ASN A 50 12.76 -11.84 3.37
C ASN A 50 12.06 -10.48 3.55
N TRP A 51 12.84 -9.43 3.82
CA TRP A 51 12.34 -8.07 4.02
C TRP A 51 11.65 -7.49 2.79
N GLN A 52 12.19 -7.74 1.58
CA GLN A 52 11.62 -7.26 0.33
C GLN A 52 10.23 -7.86 0.08
N THR A 53 10.06 -9.16 0.31
CA THR A 53 8.75 -9.83 0.18
C THR A 53 7.72 -9.28 1.16
N LEU A 54 8.15 -8.92 2.38
CA LEU A 54 7.28 -8.25 3.35
C LEU A 54 6.88 -6.85 2.86
N CYS A 55 7.84 -6.05 2.37
CA CYS A 55 7.58 -4.71 1.84
C CYS A 55 6.59 -4.75 0.69
N LEU A 56 6.79 -5.66 -0.28
CA LEU A 56 5.88 -5.84 -1.41
C LEU A 56 4.47 -6.22 -0.95
N ALA A 57 4.34 -7.19 -0.05
CA ALA A 57 3.04 -7.62 0.47
C ALA A 57 2.32 -6.51 1.27
N ALA A 58 3.08 -5.67 1.99
CA ALA A 58 2.53 -4.54 2.73
C ALA A 58 2.05 -3.43 1.78
N LEU A 59 2.83 -3.12 0.73
CA LEU A 59 2.44 -2.14 -0.28
C LEU A 59 1.23 -2.59 -1.09
N GLU A 60 1.21 -3.85 -1.53
CA GLU A 60 0.06 -4.44 -2.23
C GLU A 60 -1.21 -4.34 -1.37
N ARG A 61 -1.12 -4.70 -0.09
CA ARG A 61 -2.24 -4.57 0.85
C ARG A 61 -2.69 -3.12 1.02
N PHE A 62 -1.74 -2.21 1.22
CA PHE A 62 -2.04 -0.78 1.36
C PHE A 62 -2.81 -0.26 0.15
N MET A 63 -2.36 -0.56 -1.07
CA MET A 63 -3.01 -0.10 -2.29
C MET A 63 -4.40 -0.73 -2.50
N HIS A 64 -4.57 -1.99 -2.10
CA HIS A 64 -5.88 -2.64 -2.17
C HIS A 64 -6.89 -1.99 -1.21
N VAL A 65 -6.49 -1.80 0.05
CA VAL A 65 -7.34 -1.17 1.07
C VAL A 65 -7.63 0.29 0.72
N ASP A 66 -6.65 1.03 0.20
CA ASP A 66 -6.84 2.41 -0.25
C ASP A 66 -7.86 2.49 -1.41
N LEU A 67 -7.73 1.60 -2.40
CA LEU A 67 -8.66 1.51 -3.52
C LEU A 67 -10.07 1.12 -3.07
N GLU A 68 -10.21 0.15 -2.16
CA GLU A 68 -11.51 -0.24 -1.59
C GLU A 68 -12.15 0.93 -0.83
N ASN A 69 -11.40 1.58 0.06
CA ASN A 69 -11.88 2.74 0.80
C ASN A 69 -12.29 3.89 -0.14
N PHE A 70 -11.53 4.11 -1.20
CA PHE A 70 -11.85 5.11 -2.21
C PHE A 70 -13.16 4.76 -2.94
N ALA A 71 -13.30 3.53 -3.42
CA ALA A 71 -14.52 3.07 -4.10
C ALA A 71 -15.75 3.18 -3.18
N ASP A 72 -15.63 2.81 -1.92
CA ASP A 72 -16.69 2.93 -0.92
C ASP A 72 -17.05 4.40 -0.64
N SER A 73 -16.07 5.29 -0.57
CA SER A 73 -16.31 6.72 -0.39
C SER A 73 -17.15 7.30 -1.54
N LEU A 74 -16.90 6.86 -2.78
CA LEU A 74 -17.64 7.30 -3.96
C LEU A 74 -19.08 6.77 -3.98
N ASN A 75 -19.31 5.57 -3.45
CA ASN A 75 -20.66 4.97 -3.39
C ASN A 75 -21.65 5.82 -2.58
N LEU A 76 -21.15 6.59 -1.61
CA LEU A 76 -21.94 7.47 -0.75
C LEU A 76 -22.19 8.86 -1.35
N LEU A 77 -21.62 9.17 -2.52
CA LEU A 77 -21.63 10.50 -3.14
C LEU A 77 -22.54 10.57 -4.37
N THR A 78 -23.14 11.74 -4.59
CA THR A 78 -23.85 12.06 -5.84
C THR A 78 -22.89 12.08 -7.04
N PRO A 79 -23.36 11.88 -8.28
CA PRO A 79 -22.49 11.92 -9.46
C PRO A 79 -21.61 13.19 -9.58
N ARG A 80 -22.17 14.34 -9.18
CA ARG A 80 -21.43 15.61 -9.14
C ARG A 80 -20.33 15.63 -8.08
N GLN A 81 -20.60 15.07 -6.91
CA GLN A 81 -19.61 14.96 -5.83
C GLN A 81 -18.51 13.95 -6.18
N ARG A 82 -18.85 12.83 -6.83
CA ARG A 82 -17.84 11.86 -7.31
C ARG A 82 -16.82 12.49 -8.24
N LEU A 83 -17.27 13.32 -9.19
CA LEU A 83 -16.37 14.06 -10.09
C LEU A 83 -15.44 15.01 -9.31
N LEU A 84 -15.95 15.74 -8.33
CA LEU A 84 -15.12 16.64 -7.53
C LEU A 84 -14.12 15.87 -6.65
N THR A 85 -14.55 14.77 -6.02
CA THR A 85 -13.67 13.91 -5.22
C THR A 85 -12.56 13.28 -6.05
N LEU A 86 -12.86 12.83 -7.28
CA LEU A 86 -11.84 12.36 -8.22
C LEU A 86 -10.81 13.47 -8.53
N PHE A 87 -11.26 14.69 -8.79
CA PHE A 87 -10.36 15.82 -9.05
C PHE A 87 -9.49 16.15 -7.84
N GLU A 88 -10.06 16.20 -6.64
CA GLU A 88 -9.35 16.54 -5.39
C GLU A 88 -8.36 15.45 -4.95
N SER A 89 -8.68 14.17 -5.17
CA SER A 89 -7.78 13.06 -4.85
C SER A 89 -6.59 12.95 -5.82
N HIS A 90 -6.78 13.35 -7.09
CA HIS A 90 -5.71 13.34 -8.09
C HIS A 90 -4.83 14.60 -8.07
N LEU A 91 -5.29 15.69 -7.44
CA LEU A 91 -4.56 16.94 -7.26
C LEU A 91 -4.63 17.39 -5.79
N PRO A 92 -4.01 16.64 -4.85
CA PRO A 92 -4.02 17.05 -3.46
C PRO A 92 -3.32 18.39 -3.31
N SER A 93 -3.95 19.32 -2.58
CA SER A 93 -3.41 20.66 -2.32
C SER A 93 -2.08 20.65 -1.53
N ALA A 94 -1.72 19.52 -0.92
CA ALA A 94 -0.39 19.19 -0.41
C ALA A 94 -0.23 17.65 -0.32
N PRO A 95 0.98 17.08 -0.53
CA PRO A 95 1.18 15.64 -0.41
C PRO A 95 1.07 15.19 1.06
N ASP A 96 -0.01 14.49 1.38
CA ASP A 96 -0.16 13.80 2.66
C ASP A 96 0.74 12.54 2.72
N ALA A 97 0.76 11.87 3.87
CA ALA A 97 1.65 10.74 4.09
C ALA A 97 1.31 9.53 3.20
N THR A 98 0.04 9.37 2.81
CA THR A 98 -0.43 8.38 1.84
C THR A 98 0.16 8.66 0.46
N TRP A 99 0.11 9.92 0.00
CA TRP A 99 0.67 10.33 -1.28
C TRP A 99 2.19 10.17 -1.33
N GLN A 100 2.89 10.46 -0.23
CA GLN A 100 4.33 10.24 -0.10
C GLN A 100 4.70 8.75 -0.19
N LEU A 101 3.87 7.86 0.34
CA LEU A 101 4.07 6.42 0.22
C LEU A 101 3.89 5.94 -1.23
N TYR A 102 2.88 6.43 -1.93
CA TYR A 102 2.69 6.17 -3.36
C TYR A 102 3.89 6.67 -4.19
N ALA A 103 4.35 7.90 -3.97
CA ALA A 103 5.51 8.45 -4.66
C ALA A 103 6.79 7.61 -4.41
N SER A 104 7.00 7.19 -3.15
CA SER A 104 8.13 6.33 -2.76
C SER A 104 8.07 4.97 -3.46
N PHE A 105 6.88 4.38 -3.58
CA PHE A 105 6.69 3.14 -4.30
C PHE A 105 7.03 3.26 -5.79
N TRP A 106 6.54 4.29 -6.47
CA TRP A 106 6.84 4.51 -7.89
C TRP A 106 8.33 4.80 -8.14
N GLN A 107 8.99 5.53 -7.24
CA GLN A 107 10.43 5.73 -7.29
C GLN A 107 11.18 4.40 -7.13
N MET A 108 10.79 3.57 -6.16
CA MET A 108 11.37 2.23 -5.99
C MET A 108 11.14 1.34 -7.20
N ALA A 109 9.95 1.35 -7.80
CA ALA A 109 9.65 0.58 -9.00
C ALA A 109 10.53 0.99 -10.20
N ALA A 110 10.87 2.27 -10.33
CA ALA A 110 11.77 2.76 -11.37
C ALA A 110 13.23 2.30 -11.19
N HIS A 111 13.64 1.99 -9.96
CA HIS A 111 15.03 1.63 -9.62
C HIS A 111 15.22 0.15 -9.25
N HIS A 112 14.15 -0.58 -8.97
CA HIS A 112 14.20 -1.95 -8.47
C HIS A 112 13.15 -2.83 -9.16
N GLU A 113 13.62 -3.78 -9.97
CA GLU A 113 12.79 -4.73 -10.73
C GLU A 113 11.79 -5.50 -9.86
N ALA A 114 12.15 -5.79 -8.60
CA ALA A 114 11.27 -6.48 -7.66
C ALA A 114 9.96 -5.72 -7.38
N TYR A 115 9.94 -4.40 -7.54
CA TYR A 115 8.75 -3.56 -7.36
C TYR A 115 8.06 -3.23 -8.69
N ALA A 116 8.74 -3.43 -9.82
CA ALA A 116 8.21 -3.12 -11.14
C ALA A 116 6.95 -3.95 -11.47
N ALA A 117 6.96 -5.25 -11.15
CA ALA A 117 5.79 -6.11 -11.40
C ALA A 117 4.54 -5.65 -10.64
N LEU A 118 4.68 -5.24 -9.38
CA LEU A 118 3.58 -4.68 -8.61
C LEU A 118 3.13 -3.34 -9.20
N ALA A 119 4.06 -2.52 -9.67
CA ALA A 119 3.76 -1.22 -10.27
C ALA A 119 2.98 -1.36 -11.59
N GLU A 120 3.34 -2.34 -12.42
CA GLU A 120 2.59 -2.69 -13.63
C GLU A 120 1.16 -3.15 -13.31
N GLN A 121 1.00 -4.06 -12.34
CA GLN A 121 -0.31 -4.54 -11.90
C GLN A 121 -1.20 -3.40 -11.40
N MET A 122 -0.63 -2.47 -10.63
CA MET A 122 -1.36 -1.33 -10.10
C MET A 122 -1.71 -0.32 -11.19
N THR A 123 -0.81 -0.06 -12.13
CA THR A 123 -1.12 0.80 -13.30
C THR A 123 -2.29 0.25 -14.10
N ALA A 124 -2.32 -1.07 -14.34
CA ALA A 124 -3.42 -1.74 -15.04
C ALA A 124 -4.74 -1.65 -14.26
N ALA A 125 -4.71 -1.80 -12.93
CA ALA A 125 -5.88 -1.64 -12.07
C ALA A 125 -6.43 -0.19 -12.12
N TRP A 126 -5.56 0.81 -12.10
CA TRP A 126 -5.95 2.23 -12.25
C TRP A 126 -6.57 2.53 -13.61
N GLN A 127 -6.04 1.97 -14.70
CA GLN A 127 -6.64 2.10 -16.04
C GLN A 127 -8.04 1.46 -16.12
N ALA A 128 -8.22 0.30 -15.46
CA ALA A 128 -9.52 -0.36 -15.41
C ALA A 128 -10.54 0.41 -14.54
N ALA A 129 -10.10 1.03 -13.44
CA ALA A 129 -10.95 1.79 -12.52
C ALA A 129 -11.26 3.22 -13.01
N GLY A 130 -10.34 3.86 -13.71
CA GLY A 130 -10.45 5.24 -14.21
C GLY A 130 -11.35 5.42 -15.43
N GLY A 131 -11.82 4.33 -16.05
CA GLY A 131 -12.67 4.37 -17.23
C GLY A 131 -11.87 4.19 -18.51
N GLY A 132 -12.42 3.34 -19.39
CA GLY A 132 -11.89 3.13 -20.73
C GLY A 132 -11.81 4.40 -21.56
N ASP A 133 -11.08 4.22 -22.66
CA ASP A 133 -10.81 5.18 -23.73
C ASP A 133 -9.59 6.09 -23.48
N ASN A 134 -8.44 5.61 -23.94
CA ASN A 134 -7.74 6.34 -24.99
C ASN A 134 -6.89 5.36 -25.83
N SER A 135 -7.26 5.27 -27.10
CA SER A 135 -6.65 4.58 -28.25
C SER A 135 -6.80 3.06 -28.39
#